data_AF-A0AAE0A9C6-F1
#
_entry.id   AF-A0AAE0A9C6-F1
#
_cell.length_a   1.000
_cell.length_b   1.000
_cell.length_c   1.000
_cell.angle_alpha   90.00
_cell.angle_beta   90.00
_cell.angle_gamma   90.00
#
_symmetry.space_group_name_H-M   'P 1'
#
loop_
_entity.id
_entity.type
_entity.pdbx_description
1 polymer ?
#
loop_
_entity_poly.entity_id
_entity_poly.type
_entity_poly.pdbx_seq_one_letter_code
_entity_poly.pdbx_strand_id
1 'polypeptide(L)'
;MVKKYDKVKNTWDVLGRLPVRADSSNGWGLAFKACGDALLVVGGQRGPEGEAIVLNSWCPKSGVNNGTLGWKVLGAKEHVGVFVYNCAVMGC
;
A
#
# COMPACT_ATOMS: atom_id res chain seq x y z
N MET A 1 -7.58 -1.73 -7.75
CA MET A 1 -7.13 -0.45 -8.36
C MET A 1 -7.31 0.66 -7.35
N VAL A 2 -6.41 1.63 -7.32
CA VAL A 2 -6.56 2.84 -6.51
C VAL A 2 -7.45 3.80 -7.27
N LYS A 3 -8.56 4.21 -6.65
CA LYS A 3 -9.44 5.26 -7.15
C LYS A 3 -9.41 6.44 -6.19
N LYS A 4 -9.33 7.65 -6.73
CA LYS A 4 -9.41 8.90 -5.99
C LYS A 4 -10.77 9.53 -6.22
N TYR A 5 -11.42 9.95 -5.14
CA TYR A 5 -12.65 10.73 -5.23
C TYR A 5 -12.31 12.22 -5.26
N ASP A 6 -12.80 12.93 -6.28
CA ASP A 6 -12.77 14.38 -6.35
C ASP A 6 -14.09 14.94 -5.82
N LYS A 7 -14.03 15.58 -4.64
CA LYS A 7 -15.20 16.15 -3.96
C LYS A 7 -15.83 17.32 -4.71
N VAL A 8 -15.04 18.09 -5.46
CA VAL A 8 -15.52 19.27 -6.19
C VAL A 8 -16.29 18.82 -7.43
N LYS A 9 -15.76 17.81 -8.12
CA LYS A 9 -16.37 17.27 -9.34
C LYS A 9 -17.41 16.18 -9.07
N ASN A 10 -17.44 15.64 -7.86
CA ASN A 10 -18.23 14.46 -7.49
C ASN A 10 -17.96 13.25 -8.39
N THR A 11 -16.68 13.02 -8.73
CA THR A 11 -16.24 11.95 -9.64
C THR A 11 -15.20 11.03 -9.00
N TRP A 12 -15.06 9.83 -9.56
CA TRP A 12 -14.01 8.89 -9.21
C TRP A 12 -13.01 8.75 -10.35
N ASP A 13 -11.74 9.07 -10.08
CA ASP A 13 -10.65 8.93 -11.03
C ASP A 13 -9.81 7.69 -10.72
N VAL A 14 -9.46 6.95 -11.76
CA VAL A 14 -8.54 5.81 -11.67
C VAL A 14 -7.10 6.35 -11.63
N LEU A 15 -6.37 6.04 -10.56
CA LEU A 15 -4.98 6.45 -10.41
C LEU A 15 -3.98 5.37 -10.81
N GLY A 16 -4.30 4.09 -10.56
CA GLY A 16 -3.39 2.99 -10.86
C GLY A 16 -3.59 1.79 -9.95
N ARG A 17 -2.51 1.10 -9.62
CA ARG A 17 -2.52 -0.13 -8.80
C ARG A 17 -1.79 0.08 -7.47
N LEU A 18 -2.21 -0.68 -6.47
CA LEU A 18 -1.51 -0.79 -5.19
C LEU A 18 -0.21 -1.60 -5.37
N PRO A 19 0.81 -1.38 -4.52
CA PRO A 19 2.06 -2.12 -4.60
C PRO A 19 1.90 -3.56 -4.10
N VAL A 20 0.94 -3.78 -3.19
CA VAL A 20 0.58 -5.08 -2.61
C VAL A 20 -0.84 -5.46 -2.99
N ARG A 21 -1.04 -6.75 -3.25
CA ARG A 21 -2.32 -7.35 -3.61
C ARG A 21 -2.92 -7.99 -2.35
N ALA A 22 -4.11 -7.51 -1.95
CA ALA A 22 -4.80 -8.01 -0.75
C ALA A 22 -5.27 -9.47 -0.91
N ASP A 23 -5.54 -9.90 -2.14
CA ASP A 23 -5.96 -11.26 -2.50
C ASP A 23 -4.79 -12.26 -2.56
N SER A 24 -3.54 -11.79 -2.68
CA SER A 24 -2.36 -12.68 -2.78
C SER A 24 -1.73 -13.06 -1.44
N SER A 25 -2.37 -12.69 -0.33
CA SER A 25 -1.74 -12.70 1.00
C SER A 25 -2.52 -13.55 2.02
N ASN A 26 -3.07 -14.69 1.62
CA ASN A 26 -3.80 -15.61 2.53
C ASN A 26 -4.92 -14.93 3.36
N GLY A 27 -5.59 -13.93 2.78
CA GLY A 27 -6.61 -13.13 3.48
C GLY A 27 -6.07 -11.99 4.32
N TRP A 28 -4.77 -11.71 4.31
CA TRP A 28 -4.20 -10.52 4.95
C TRP A 28 -4.75 -9.28 4.26
N GLY A 29 -5.36 -8.42 5.07
CA GLY A 29 -5.86 -7.13 4.63
C GLY A 29 -4.74 -6.15 4.27
N LEU A 30 -5.16 -4.99 3.78
CA LEU A 30 -4.30 -3.85 3.53
C LEU A 30 -4.59 -2.78 4.58
N ALA A 31 -3.57 -2.19 5.18
CA ALA A 31 -3.71 -0.98 5.98
C ALA A 31 -3.13 0.22 5.22
N PHE A 32 -3.74 1.38 5.39
CA PHE A 32 -3.26 2.63 4.81
C PHE A 32 -3.44 3.80 5.77
N LYS A 33 -2.56 4.79 5.69
CA LYS A 33 -2.62 6.02 6.49
C LYS A 33 -2.01 7.20 5.73
N ALA A 34 -2.63 8.37 5.82
CA ALA A 34 -2.00 9.60 5.36
C ALA A 34 -0.93 10.04 6.37
N CYS A 35 0.26 10.37 5.88
CA CYS A 35 1.39 10.86 6.66
C CYS A 35 2.04 12.04 5.94
N GLY A 36 1.80 13.26 6.42
CA GLY A 36 2.21 14.47 5.70
C GLY A 36 1.57 14.55 4.32
N ASP A 37 2.38 14.62 3.28
CA ASP A 37 1.96 14.63 1.88
C ASP A 37 1.94 13.23 1.23
N ALA A 38 2.27 12.17 1.98
CA ALA A 38 2.35 10.81 1.49
C ALA A 38 1.18 9.93 1.97
N LEU A 39 0.78 8.99 1.13
CA LEU A 39 -0.04 7.85 1.49
C LEU A 39 0.88 6.68 1.83
N LEU A 40 0.81 6.21 3.07
CA LEU A 40 1.46 4.99 3.52
C LEU A 40 0.54 3.80 3.30
N VAL A 41 1.12 2.69 2.86
CA VAL A 41 0.43 1.42 2.64
C VAL A 41 1.26 0.30 3.25
N VAL A 42 0.65 -0.48 4.14
CA VAL A 42 1.24 -1.69 4.73
C VAL A 42 0.41 -2.88 4.28
N GLY A 43 1.07 -3.92 3.80
CA GLY A 43 0.42 -5.18 3.46
C GLY A 43 1.39 -6.33 3.34
N GLY A 44 0.82 -7.53 3.23
CA GLY A 44 1.57 -8.75 2.96
C GLY A 44 2.13 -8.78 1.53
N GLN A 45 3.32 -9.34 1.41
CA GLN A 45 3.94 -9.69 0.14
C GLN A 45 4.46 -11.12 0.23
N ARG A 46 4.23 -11.90 -0.82
CA ARG A 46 4.78 -13.25 -0.98
C ARG A 46 5.92 -13.21 -1.99
N GLY A 47 7.10 -13.66 -1.58
CA GLY A 47 8.27 -13.78 -2.43
C GLY A 47 8.88 -15.18 -2.38
N PRO A 48 9.93 -15.44 -3.19
CA PRO A 48 10.70 -16.68 -3.13
C PRO A 48 11.27 -16.97 -1.73
N GLU A 49 11.56 -15.91 -0.97
CA GLU A 49 12.15 -15.99 0.37
C GLU A 49 11.10 -16.13 1.50
N GLY A 50 9.82 -16.25 1.14
CA GLY A 50 8.71 -16.46 2.08
C GLY A 50 7.73 -15.28 2.18
N GLU A 51 7.04 -15.21 3.31
CA GLU A 51 6.08 -14.14 3.61
C GLU A 51 6.79 -12.95 4.26
N ALA A 52 6.45 -11.74 3.79
CA ALA A 52 6.98 -10.48 4.28
C ALA A 52 5.85 -9.46 4.47
N ILE A 53 6.04 -8.52 5.40
CA ILE A 53 5.24 -7.30 5.49
C ILE A 53 6.04 -6.17 4.87
N VAL A 54 5.42 -5.42 3.95
CA VAL A 54 6.08 -4.34 3.23
C VAL A 54 5.36 -3.02 3.49
N LEU A 55 6.12 -2.01 3.91
CA LEU A 55 5.68 -0.63 4.04
C LEU A 55 6.06 0.13 2.75
N ASN A 56 5.05 0.70 2.10
CA ASN A 56 5.19 1.50 0.90
C ASN A 56 4.68 2.92 1.13
N SER A 57 5.25 3.89 0.40
CA SER A 57 4.74 5.26 0.36
C SER A 57 4.55 5.74 -1.07
N TRP A 58 3.60 6.65 -1.26
CA TRP A 58 3.39 7.37 -2.50
C TRP A 58 2.83 8.75 -2.22
N CYS A 59 3.38 9.79 -2.85
CA CYS A 59 2.87 11.15 -2.74
C CYS A 59 1.87 11.42 -3.88
N PRO A 60 0.60 11.75 -3.59
CA PRO A 60 -0.38 12.08 -4.62
C PRO A 60 0.00 13.26 -5.51
N LYS A 61 0.83 14.18 -5.01
CA LYS A 61 1.31 15.35 -5.78
C LYS A 61 2.34 14.97 -6.84
N SER A 62 3.03 13.85 -6.69
CA SER A 62 3.97 13.34 -7.69
C SER A 62 3.28 12.87 -8.97
N GLY A 63 1.95 12.73 -8.95
CA GLY A 63 1.16 12.33 -10.11
C GLY A 63 1.26 10.84 -10.44
N VAL A 64 0.81 10.51 -11.65
CA VAL A 64 0.76 9.16 -12.20
C VAL A 64 1.57 9.14 -13.49
N ASN A 65 2.54 8.23 -13.60
CA ASN A 65 3.37 8.08 -14.80
C ASN A 65 2.92 6.83 -15.57
N ASN A 66 2.39 7.01 -16.77
CA ASN A 66 1.89 5.91 -17.63
C ASN A 66 0.95 4.93 -16.89
N GLY A 67 0.00 5.46 -16.11
CA GLY A 67 -0.95 4.66 -15.32
C GLY A 67 -0.34 3.94 -14.11
N THR A 68 0.92 4.22 -13.79
CA THR A 68 1.65 3.62 -12.66
C THR A 68 1.86 4.67 -11.56
N LEU A 69 1.52 4.28 -10.34
CA LEU A 69 1.85 5.04 -9.14
C LEU A 69 3.29 4.73 -8.74
N GLY A 70 4.11 5.77 -8.57
CA GLY A 70 5.51 5.65 -8.14
C GLY A 70 5.62 5.29 -6.66
N TRP A 71 5.17 4.10 -6.28
CA TRP A 71 5.30 3.58 -4.92
C TRP A 71 6.77 3.36 -4.58
N LYS A 72 7.18 3.84 -3.40
CA LYS A 72 8.50 3.62 -2.84
C LYS A 72 8.40 2.64 -1.68
N VAL A 73 9.22 1.60 -1.69
CA VAL A 73 9.39 0.72 -0.53
C VAL A 73 10.18 1.48 0.54
N LEU A 74 9.60 1.62 1.73
CA LEU A 74 10.26 2.23 2.89
C LEU A 74 10.90 1.18 3.81
N GLY A 75 10.36 -0.03 3.83
CA GLY A 75 10.91 -1.12 4.61
C GLY A 75 10.14 -2.42 4.40
N ALA A 76 10.80 -3.53 4.71
CA ALA A 76 10.22 -4.86 4.71
C ALA A 76 10.61 -5.61 5.99
N LYS A 77 9.69 -6.42 6.50
CA LYS A 77 9.95 -7.36 7.58
C LYS A 77 9.69 -8.77 7.07
N GLU A 78 10.77 -9.53 6.91
CA GLU A 78 10.77 -10.91 6.42
C GLU A 78 10.53 -11.91 7.55
N HIS A 79 10.23 -13.15 7.16
CA HIS A 79 10.03 -14.30 8.05
C HIS A 79 8.97 -14.03 9.14
N VAL A 80 7.93 -13.28 8.76
CA VAL A 80 6.80 -12.94 9.61
C VAL A 80 5.82 -14.10 9.58
N GLY A 81 5.98 -15.04 10.52
CA GLY A 81 5.11 -16.21 10.62
C GLY A 81 3.61 -15.87 10.66
N VAL A 82 2.78 -16.87 10.39
CA VAL A 82 1.37 -16.78 9.97
C VAL A 82 0.42 -15.99 10.90
N PHE A 83 0.79 -15.71 12.15
CA PHE A 83 -0.18 -15.33 13.19
C PHE A 83 0.06 -13.99 13.92
N VAL A 84 1.25 -13.39 13.89
CA VAL A 84 1.62 -12.39 14.93
C VAL A 84 1.47 -10.91 14.55
N TYR A 85 1.13 -10.54 13.30
CA TYR A 85 1.29 -9.13 12.83
C TYR A 85 0.03 -8.38 12.38
N ASN A 86 -1.18 -8.82 12.73
CA ASN A 86 -2.41 -8.03 12.46
C ASN A 86 -2.44 -6.63 13.13
N CYS A 87 -1.39 -6.26 13.87
CA CYS A 87 -1.23 -4.99 14.56
C CYS A 87 -0.01 -4.19 14.06
N ALA A 88 0.30 -4.19 12.76
CA ALA A 88 1.30 -3.24 12.23
C ALA A 88 0.82 -1.80 12.48
N VAL A 89 1.43 -1.12 13.45
CA VAL A 89 1.07 0.26 13.82
C VAL A 89 1.91 1.24 13.03
N MET A 90 1.24 2.18 12.35
CA MET A 90 1.88 3.33 11.73
C MET A 90 1.73 4.56 12.65
N GLY A 91 2.82 4.93 13.31
CA GLY A 91 2.97 6.23 13.98
C GLY A 91 3.32 7.31 12.95
N CYS A 92 2.80 8.52 13.14
CA CYS A 92 3.15 9.71 12.36
C CYS A 92 3.68 10.76 13.32
#